data_AF-A0A9D6FLQ6-F1
#
_entry.id   AF-A0A9D6FLQ6-F1
#
_cell.length_a   1.000
_cell.length_b   1.000
_cell.length_c   1.000
_cell.angle_alpha   90.00
_cell.angle_beta   90.00
_cell.angle_gamma   90.00
#
_symmetry.space_group_name_H-M   'P 1'
#
loop_
_entity.id
_entity.type
_entity.pdbx_description
1 polymer ?
#
loop_
_entity_poly.entity_id
_entity_poly.type
_entity_poly.pdbx_seq_one_letter_code
_entity_poly.pdbx_strand_id
1 'polypeptide(L)'
;MSKRATFVHRASCIVNREKKKPATSHQKPEDARYQRPDKAAEVNRESWPSNHESRITNHESSIAGHGSRWFVDCGPWTVAVRSTQYAVRSTLYAVRCTSAFTLIELMVVVIIIGALVAMVTPRLAGRGEQAKTAAARADIQANIATGLKLYELDNGAFPTTTEGLNALMAEAGSAANWNGPYLEKAPLDPWGRAYQYQSPGQHRKDYDLFSLGRDGSAGTDDDVDNWE
;
A
#
# COMPACT_ATOMS: atom_id res chain seq x y z
N MET A 1 -91.18 -14.11 23.17
CA MET A 1 -91.32 -12.70 23.59
C MET A 1 -90.00 -12.00 23.23
N SER A 2 -89.93 -11.36 22.07
CA SER A 2 -90.11 -9.91 21.86
C SER A 2 -88.92 -9.06 22.33
N LYS A 3 -88.34 -8.32 21.38
CA LYS A 3 -87.55 -7.07 21.52
C LYS A 3 -86.09 -7.27 21.97
N ARG A 4 -85.08 -6.51 21.52
CA ARG A 4 -85.00 -5.29 20.69
C ARG A 4 -83.53 -5.12 20.31
N ALA A 5 -83.29 -4.52 19.14
CA ALA A 5 -82.00 -3.95 18.76
C ALA A 5 -81.58 -2.82 19.70
N THR A 6 -80.28 -2.61 19.86
CA THR A 6 -79.75 -1.25 20.07
C THR A 6 -78.37 -1.15 19.43
N PHE A 7 -78.36 -0.42 18.33
CA PHE A 7 -77.23 0.02 17.56
C PHE A 7 -76.81 1.37 18.13
N VAL A 8 -75.55 1.52 18.53
CA VAL A 8 -74.95 2.83 18.80
C VAL A 8 -73.75 3.00 17.89
N HIS A 9 -73.97 3.83 16.87
CA HIS A 9 -72.96 4.45 16.04
C HIS A 9 -72.05 5.35 16.88
N ARG A 10 -70.72 5.24 16.70
CA ARG A 10 -69.87 6.43 16.72
C ARG A 10 -68.55 6.23 15.96
N ALA A 11 -68.52 6.90 14.81
CA ALA A 11 -67.41 7.62 14.19
C ALA A 11 -65.98 7.06 14.30
N SER A 12 -65.51 6.51 13.18
CA SER A 12 -64.11 6.47 12.79
C SER A 12 -63.50 7.87 12.71
N CYS A 13 -62.43 8.12 13.46
CA CYS A 13 -61.41 9.10 13.08
C CYS A 13 -60.13 8.33 12.78
N ILE A 14 -59.80 8.25 11.50
CA ILE A 14 -58.54 7.71 10.99
C ILE A 14 -57.47 8.77 11.26
N VAL A 15 -56.52 8.48 12.17
CA VAL A 15 -55.24 9.16 12.25
C VAL A 15 -54.17 8.14 11.88
N ASN A 16 -53.65 8.28 10.67
CA ASN A 16 -52.54 7.49 10.16
C ASN A 16 -51.25 8.00 10.81
N ARG A 17 -50.59 7.18 11.63
CA ARG A 17 -49.28 7.49 12.25
C ARG A 17 -48.27 6.48 11.73
N GLU A 18 -47.34 6.95 10.91
CA GLU A 18 -46.24 6.17 10.36
C GLU A 18 -45.45 5.47 11.48
N LYS A 19 -45.40 4.14 11.44
CA LYS A 19 -44.63 3.33 12.38
C LYS A 19 -43.16 3.30 11.94
N LYS A 20 -42.29 3.99 12.69
CA LYS A 20 -40.87 3.63 12.78
C LYS A 20 -40.77 2.22 13.38
N LYS A 21 -40.20 1.27 12.61
CA LYS A 21 -39.88 -0.09 13.09
C LYS A 21 -38.66 -0.05 14.03
N PRO A 22 -38.73 -0.65 15.23
CA PRO A 22 -37.54 -0.95 16.03
C PRO A 22 -36.84 -2.22 15.55
N ALA A 23 -35.51 -2.22 15.66
CA ALA A 23 -34.62 -3.30 15.28
C ALA A 23 -34.89 -4.58 16.09
N THR A 24 -35.10 -5.69 15.38
CA THR A 24 -35.19 -7.04 15.95
C THR A 24 -33.81 -7.69 15.94
N SER A 25 -33.37 -8.07 17.15
CA SER A 25 -32.26 -8.98 17.41
C SER A 25 -32.53 -10.35 16.78
N HIS A 26 -31.64 -10.82 15.90
CA HIS A 26 -31.66 -12.20 15.43
C HIS A 26 -30.66 -13.05 16.22
N GLN A 27 -31.20 -14.01 16.96
CA GLN A 27 -30.51 -15.17 17.50
C GLN A 27 -29.65 -15.87 16.44
N LYS A 28 -28.44 -16.26 16.83
CA LYS A 28 -27.55 -17.16 16.11
C LYS A 28 -27.79 -18.59 16.63
N PRO A 29 -28.01 -19.60 15.78
CA PRO A 29 -28.07 -20.98 16.23
C PRO A 29 -26.66 -21.54 16.41
N GLU A 30 -26.44 -22.16 17.57
CA GLU A 30 -25.40 -23.15 17.82
C GLU A 30 -25.73 -24.42 17.02
N ASP A 31 -24.71 -25.13 16.54
CA ASP A 31 -24.68 -26.53 16.05
C ASP A 31 -23.98 -26.68 14.69
N ALA A 32 -22.65 -26.80 14.70
CA ALA A 32 -21.92 -27.60 13.72
C ALA A 32 -20.55 -28.01 14.28
N ARG A 33 -20.47 -29.28 14.61
CA ARG A 33 -19.35 -30.03 15.15
C ARG A 33 -18.25 -30.13 14.09
N TYR A 34 -17.15 -29.39 14.22
CA TYR A 34 -15.98 -29.50 13.34
C TYR A 34 -15.13 -30.71 13.76
N GLN A 35 -15.22 -31.78 12.98
CA GLN A 35 -14.38 -32.98 13.09
C GLN A 35 -12.98 -32.67 12.54
N ARG A 36 -11.94 -33.04 13.31
CA ARG A 36 -10.54 -33.00 12.87
C ARG A 36 -10.32 -34.04 11.76
N PRO A 37 -9.59 -33.71 10.68
CA PRO A 37 -8.91 -34.70 9.87
C PRO A 37 -7.47 -34.86 10.37
N ASP A 38 -7.25 -35.86 11.20
CA ASP A 38 -5.98 -36.53 11.37
C ASP A 38 -5.76 -37.46 10.17
N LYS A 39 -4.84 -37.11 9.26
CA LYS A 39 -3.95 -38.06 8.59
C LYS A 39 -2.96 -37.35 7.67
N ALA A 40 -1.70 -37.73 7.87
CA ALA A 40 -0.53 -37.37 7.13
C ALA A 40 -0.64 -37.70 5.62
N ALA A 41 -0.06 -36.82 4.81
CA ALA A 41 0.51 -37.13 3.50
C ALA A 41 1.63 -36.11 3.21
N GLU A 42 2.82 -36.43 3.72
CA GLU A 42 4.09 -36.43 2.99
C GLU A 42 4.34 -35.31 1.95
N VAL A 43 4.96 -34.21 2.40
CA VAL A 43 5.64 -33.26 1.50
C VAL A 43 7.13 -33.56 1.51
N ASN A 44 7.55 -34.14 0.39
CA ASN A 44 8.93 -34.31 -0.04
C ASN A 44 9.63 -32.94 -0.06
N ARG A 45 10.69 -32.79 0.74
CA ARG A 45 11.43 -31.55 0.92
C ARG A 45 12.88 -31.80 0.51
N GLU A 46 13.14 -31.82 -0.79
CA GLU A 46 14.51 -31.94 -1.32
C GLU A 46 14.89 -30.73 -2.17
N SER A 47 16.11 -30.24 -1.90
CA SER A 47 16.99 -29.44 -2.76
C SER A 47 16.68 -27.96 -2.99
N TRP A 48 17.25 -27.10 -2.13
CA TRP A 48 17.79 -25.79 -2.54
C TRP A 48 19.19 -25.63 -1.92
N PRO A 49 20.27 -25.46 -2.71
CA PRO A 49 21.58 -25.18 -2.17
C PRO A 49 21.72 -23.68 -1.90
N SER A 50 22.10 -23.32 -0.67
CA SER A 50 22.63 -22.00 -0.35
C SER A 50 23.91 -22.18 0.46
N ASN A 51 25.05 -22.13 -0.23
CA ASN A 51 26.35 -21.95 0.39
C ASN A 51 26.84 -20.53 0.04
N HIS A 52 26.95 -19.67 1.05
CA HIS A 52 28.08 -18.74 1.23
C HIS A 52 27.77 -17.88 2.46
N GLU A 53 28.18 -18.38 3.62
CA GLU A 53 28.15 -17.62 4.86
C GLU A 53 29.59 -17.46 5.35
N SER A 54 30.04 -16.21 5.38
CA SER A 54 31.32 -15.76 5.88
C SER A 54 31.36 -15.87 7.41
N ARG A 55 32.27 -16.72 7.86
CA ARG A 55 32.53 -17.10 9.25
C ARG A 55 33.21 -15.95 10.01
N ILE A 56 32.49 -15.30 10.93
CA ILE A 56 33.09 -14.48 11.99
C ILE A 56 33.05 -15.31 13.28
N THR A 57 34.22 -15.73 13.76
CA THR A 57 34.37 -16.47 15.03
C THR A 57 34.53 -15.49 16.18
N ASN A 58 33.59 -15.49 17.12
CA ASN A 58 33.73 -14.85 18.43
C ASN A 58 34.54 -15.76 19.36
N HIS A 59 35.57 -15.20 19.98
CA HIS A 59 36.36 -15.85 21.02
C HIS A 59 35.73 -15.54 22.39
N GLU A 60 35.07 -16.53 23.00
CA GLU A 60 34.68 -16.50 24.42
C GLU A 60 35.82 -17.08 25.26
N SER A 61 36.25 -16.34 26.29
CA SER A 61 37.12 -16.86 27.34
C SER A 61 36.32 -16.99 28.65
N SER A 62 36.29 -18.23 29.12
CA SER A 62 35.65 -18.73 30.33
C SER A 62 36.35 -18.21 31.58
N ILE A 63 35.60 -17.68 32.55
CA ILE A 63 36.01 -17.66 33.97
C ILE A 63 34.82 -18.13 34.83
N ALA A 64 35.08 -19.19 35.57
CA ALA A 64 34.18 -19.91 36.46
C ALA A 64 33.75 -19.09 37.70
N GLY A 65 32.48 -19.24 38.10
CA GLY A 65 31.94 -18.75 39.37
C GLY A 65 31.39 -19.90 40.21
N HIS A 66 32.13 -20.29 41.25
CA HIS A 66 31.70 -21.20 42.32
C HIS A 66 30.62 -20.56 43.20
N GLY A 67 29.67 -21.37 43.66
CA GLY A 67 28.58 -20.94 44.54
C GLY A 67 28.95 -20.76 46.01
N SER A 68 28.06 -20.11 46.76
CA SER A 68 27.55 -20.58 48.05
C SER A 68 26.55 -19.56 48.65
N ARG A 69 25.44 -20.11 49.12
CA ARG A 69 24.37 -19.52 49.94
C ARG A 69 24.90 -19.07 51.30
N TRP A 70 24.53 -17.90 51.81
CA TRP A 70 24.19 -17.65 53.22
C TRP A 70 23.33 -16.37 53.38
N PHE A 71 22.26 -16.51 54.15
CA PHE A 71 21.49 -15.42 54.77
C PHE A 71 22.22 -14.95 56.03
N VAL A 72 22.26 -13.65 56.29
CA VAL A 72 22.28 -13.09 57.66
C VAL A 72 21.51 -11.76 57.67
N ASP A 73 20.38 -11.77 58.36
CA ASP A 73 19.70 -10.59 58.90
C ASP A 73 20.45 -10.10 60.15
N CYS A 74 20.70 -8.80 60.28
CA CYS A 74 20.98 -8.13 61.56
C CYS A 74 20.61 -6.65 61.46
N GLY A 75 19.68 -6.21 62.31
CA GLY A 75 19.22 -4.82 62.42
C GLY A 75 20.18 -3.92 63.21
N PRO A 76 19.66 -3.16 64.19
CA PRO A 76 19.26 -1.77 63.98
C PRO A 76 20.09 -0.81 64.85
N TRP A 77 20.61 0.28 64.29
CA TRP A 77 21.21 1.36 65.09
C TRP A 77 20.86 2.76 64.56
N THR A 78 20.48 3.55 65.54
CA THR A 78 20.07 4.94 65.56
C THR A 78 21.24 5.91 65.35
N VAL A 79 20.92 7.00 64.66
CA VAL A 79 21.39 8.40 64.81
C VAL A 79 22.90 8.68 64.71
N ALA A 80 23.25 9.48 63.69
CA ALA A 80 24.21 10.58 63.86
C ALA A 80 23.89 11.71 62.86
N VAL A 81 23.12 12.70 63.31
CA VAL A 81 23.12 14.03 62.69
C VAL A 81 24.43 14.71 63.11
N ARG A 82 25.28 15.05 62.15
CA ARG A 82 26.42 15.94 62.39
C ARG A 82 26.49 17.03 61.33
N SER A 83 26.29 18.24 61.84
CA SER A 83 26.95 19.50 61.50
C SER A 83 26.85 19.97 60.04
N THR A 84 25.90 20.88 59.84
CA THR A 84 26.15 22.22 59.28
C THR A 84 27.57 22.46 58.77
N GLN A 85 27.72 22.53 57.45
CA GLN A 85 28.63 23.49 56.85
C GLN A 85 27.86 24.29 55.81
N TYR A 86 27.63 25.55 56.15
CA TYR A 86 27.13 26.59 55.28
C TYR A 86 28.15 26.79 54.15
N ALA A 87 27.94 26.11 53.02
CA ALA A 87 28.59 26.51 51.78
C ALA A 87 27.67 27.55 51.12
N VAL A 88 27.97 28.83 51.36
CA VAL A 88 27.46 29.94 50.55
C VAL A 88 28.07 29.76 49.16
N ARG A 89 27.47 28.88 48.34
CA ARG A 89 27.77 28.80 46.92
C ARG A 89 27.10 29.99 46.28
N SER A 90 27.90 31.04 46.13
CA SER A 90 27.68 32.18 45.27
C SER A 90 26.92 31.72 44.03
N THR A 91 25.66 32.14 43.92
CA THR A 91 24.88 32.04 42.70
C THR A 91 25.52 32.98 41.70
N LEU A 92 26.63 32.56 41.09
CA LEU A 92 27.17 33.19 39.90
C LEU A 92 26.09 32.97 38.83
N TYR A 93 25.24 33.97 38.64
CA TYR A 93 24.45 34.10 37.44
C TYR A 93 25.44 34.14 36.29
N ALA A 94 25.68 32.98 35.69
CA ALA A 94 26.38 32.88 34.42
C ALA A 94 25.55 33.69 33.43
N VAL A 95 26.00 34.91 33.14
CA VAL A 95 25.48 35.70 32.03
C VAL A 95 25.78 34.88 30.78
N ARG A 96 24.77 34.13 30.32
CA ARG A 96 24.83 33.49 29.01
C ARG A 96 24.90 34.64 28.03
N CYS A 97 26.09 34.89 27.49
CA CYS A 97 26.23 35.72 26.31
C CYS A 97 25.53 34.96 25.17
N THR A 98 24.24 35.18 25.03
CA THR A 98 23.54 34.85 23.79
C THR A 98 24.15 35.76 22.74
N SER A 99 25.06 35.22 21.92
CA SER A 99 25.57 35.94 20.77
C SER A 99 24.36 36.30 19.92
N ALA A 100 24.08 37.59 19.81
CA ALA A 100 23.06 38.07 18.88
C ALA A 100 23.62 37.89 17.47
N PHE A 101 22.94 37.08 16.65
CA PHE A 101 23.28 36.90 15.24
C PHE A 101 23.29 38.26 14.54
N THR A 102 24.29 38.50 13.70
CA THR A 102 24.34 39.73 12.91
C THR A 102 23.41 39.61 11.71
N LEU A 103 22.81 40.72 11.25
CA LEU A 103 21.95 40.71 10.06
C LEU A 103 22.72 40.24 8.82
N ILE A 104 23.99 40.63 8.70
CA ILE A 104 24.84 40.26 7.55
C ILE A 104 25.11 38.75 7.46
N GLU A 105 25.24 38.07 8.60
CA GLU A 105 25.44 36.62 8.67
C GLU A 105 24.24 35.86 8.08
N LEU A 106 23.02 36.32 8.38
CA LEU A 106 21.81 35.75 7.76
C LEU A 106 21.64 36.14 6.30
N MET A 107 22.04 37.36 5.90
CA MET A 107 21.96 37.80 4.51
C MET A 107 22.80 36.92 3.59
N VAL A 108 24.06 36.65 3.96
CA VAL A 108 24.94 35.80 3.14
C VAL A 108 24.39 34.39 3.01
N VAL A 109 23.81 33.83 4.08
CA VAL A 109 23.22 32.48 4.06
C VAL A 109 22.03 32.39 3.10
N VAL A 110 21.07 33.33 3.16
CA VAL A 110 19.91 33.28 2.26
C VAL A 110 20.28 33.52 0.80
N ILE A 111 21.33 34.31 0.55
CA ILE A 111 21.88 34.51 -0.81
C ILE A 111 22.46 33.21 -1.35
N ILE A 112 23.27 32.50 -0.57
CA ILE A 112 23.87 31.23 -1.00
C ILE A 112 22.78 30.17 -1.22
N ILE A 113 21.79 30.06 -0.31
CA ILE A 113 20.66 29.13 -0.49
C ILE A 113 19.87 29.49 -1.75
N GLY A 114 19.57 30.77 -1.98
CA GLY A 114 18.89 31.24 -3.17
C GLY A 114 19.65 30.91 -4.46
N ALA A 115 20.96 31.13 -4.48
CA ALA A 115 21.82 30.81 -5.62
C ALA A 115 21.84 29.30 -5.93
N LEU A 116 21.93 28.45 -4.90
CA LEU A 116 21.91 27.00 -5.08
C LEU A 116 20.56 26.49 -5.59
N VAL A 117 19.45 26.96 -5.04
CA VAL A 117 18.10 26.57 -5.46
C VAL A 117 17.84 26.98 -6.91
N ALA A 118 18.24 28.20 -7.31
CA ALA A 118 18.11 28.68 -8.68
C ALA A 118 18.88 27.81 -9.68
N MET A 119 20.05 27.27 -9.29
CA MET A 119 20.87 26.42 -10.16
C MET A 119 20.31 24.99 -10.32
N VAL A 120 19.72 24.42 -9.27
CA VAL A 120 19.30 23.00 -9.26
C VAL A 120 17.90 22.79 -9.84
N THR A 121 16.98 23.73 -9.60
CA THR A 121 15.56 23.62 -10.02
C THR A 121 15.35 23.26 -11.51
N PRO A 122 16.01 23.91 -12.49
CA PRO A 122 15.75 23.60 -13.90
C PRO A 122 16.22 22.20 -14.32
N ARG A 123 17.12 21.54 -13.57
CA ARG A 123 17.61 20.20 -13.91
C ARG A 123 16.61 19.09 -13.60
N LEU A 124 15.69 19.33 -12.67
CA LEU A 124 14.66 18.37 -12.26
C LEU A 124 13.37 18.54 -13.06
N ALA A 125 13.10 19.75 -13.56
CA ALA A 125 11.96 20.03 -14.42
C ALA A 125 12.04 19.16 -15.70
N GLY A 126 10.98 18.40 -15.99
CA GLY A 126 10.86 17.59 -17.21
C GLY A 126 11.42 16.16 -17.15
N ARG A 127 12.37 15.87 -16.25
CA ARG A 127 12.92 14.49 -16.10
C ARG A 127 11.86 13.48 -15.66
N GLY A 128 10.94 13.91 -14.81
CA GLY A 128 9.82 13.07 -14.36
C GLY A 128 8.88 12.69 -15.50
N GLU A 129 8.52 13.65 -16.37
CA GLU A 129 7.64 13.36 -17.50
C GLU A 129 8.34 12.50 -18.55
N GLN A 130 9.61 12.75 -18.86
CA GLN A 130 10.40 11.88 -19.75
C GLN A 130 10.47 10.44 -19.23
N ALA A 131 10.64 10.26 -17.91
CA ALA A 131 10.65 8.93 -17.31
C ALA A 131 9.28 8.23 -17.41
N LYS A 132 8.17 8.97 -17.26
CA LYS A 132 6.83 8.44 -17.47
C LYS A 132 6.61 8.05 -18.93
N THR A 133 6.91 8.91 -19.90
CA THR A 133 6.80 8.58 -21.32
C THR A 133 7.63 7.34 -21.68
N ALA A 134 8.86 7.23 -21.16
CA ALA A 134 9.71 6.06 -21.37
C ALA A 134 9.14 4.78 -20.74
N ALA A 135 8.57 4.87 -19.53
CA ALA A 135 7.90 3.74 -18.88
C ALA A 135 6.66 3.30 -19.67
N ALA A 136 5.82 4.25 -20.11
CA ALA A 136 4.65 3.96 -20.93
C ALA A 136 5.03 3.24 -22.23
N ARG A 137 6.10 3.70 -22.90
CA ARG A 137 6.64 3.09 -24.11
C ARG A 137 7.16 1.67 -23.85
N ALA A 138 7.86 1.45 -22.74
CA ALA A 138 8.33 0.11 -22.36
C ALA A 138 7.18 -0.85 -22.08
N ASP A 139 6.12 -0.38 -21.41
CA ASP A 139 4.92 -1.18 -21.16
C ASP A 139 4.22 -1.58 -22.46
N ILE A 140 4.04 -0.63 -23.39
CA ILE A 140 3.44 -0.89 -24.71
C ILE A 140 4.28 -1.87 -25.52
N GLN A 141 5.60 -1.64 -25.63
CA GLN A 141 6.48 -2.39 -26.54
C GLN A 141 6.92 -3.75 -26.01
N ALA A 142 7.07 -3.90 -24.69
CA ALA A 142 7.60 -5.11 -24.09
C ALA A 142 6.54 -5.86 -23.28
N ASN A 143 5.89 -5.20 -22.31
CA ASN A 143 5.02 -5.88 -21.37
C ASN A 143 3.72 -6.37 -22.04
N ILE A 144 2.92 -5.44 -22.55
CA ILE A 144 1.61 -5.72 -23.13
C ILE A 144 1.75 -6.38 -24.50
N ALA A 145 2.68 -5.91 -25.34
CA ALA A 145 2.93 -6.52 -26.64
C ALA A 145 3.36 -7.99 -26.55
N THR A 146 4.12 -8.39 -25.52
CA THR A 146 4.46 -9.80 -25.32
C THR A 146 3.23 -10.62 -24.96
N GLY A 147 2.38 -10.13 -24.05
CA GLY A 147 1.13 -10.80 -23.71
C GLY A 147 0.19 -10.96 -24.91
N LEU A 148 0.05 -9.91 -25.73
CA LEU A 148 -0.74 -9.95 -26.97
C LEU A 148 -0.20 -10.98 -27.98
N LYS A 149 1.13 -11.05 -28.16
CA LYS A 149 1.76 -12.02 -29.06
C LYS A 149 1.59 -13.46 -28.58
N LEU A 150 1.66 -13.70 -27.27
CA LEU A 150 1.40 -15.04 -26.71
C LEU A 150 -0.06 -15.45 -26.89
N TYR A 151 -1.00 -14.53 -26.68
CA TYR A 151 -2.42 -14.77 -26.95
C TYR A 151 -2.65 -15.13 -28.42
N GLU A 152 -2.05 -14.39 -29.36
CA GLU A 152 -2.12 -14.68 -30.80
C GLU A 152 -1.51 -16.03 -31.15
N LEU A 153 -0.38 -16.39 -30.52
CA LEU A 153 0.27 -17.68 -30.75
C LEU A 153 -0.64 -18.87 -30.38
N ASP A 154 -1.38 -18.76 -29.27
CA ASP A 154 -2.23 -19.84 -28.77
C ASP A 154 -3.60 -19.88 -29.46
N ASN A 155 -4.19 -18.71 -29.73
CA ASN A 155 -5.56 -18.60 -30.26
C ASN A 155 -5.62 -18.35 -31.78
N GLY A 156 -4.48 -18.04 -32.41
CA GLY A 156 -4.36 -17.74 -33.84
C GLY A 156 -4.80 -16.32 -34.24
N ALA A 157 -5.26 -15.50 -33.30
CA ALA A 157 -5.69 -14.13 -33.53
C ALA A 157 -5.53 -13.28 -32.26
N PHE A 158 -5.40 -11.97 -32.41
CA PHE A 158 -5.45 -11.02 -31.28
C PHE A 158 -6.86 -10.91 -30.69
N PRO A 159 -6.99 -10.52 -29.41
CA PRO A 159 -8.29 -10.25 -28.80
C PRO A 159 -9.08 -9.18 -29.56
N THR A 160 -10.39 -9.30 -29.61
CA THR A 160 -11.22 -8.26 -30.24
C THR A 160 -11.25 -6.99 -29.37
N THR A 161 -11.60 -5.84 -29.98
CA THR A 161 -11.74 -4.57 -29.23
C THR A 161 -12.74 -4.67 -28.07
N THR A 162 -13.78 -5.49 -28.21
CA THR A 162 -14.81 -5.71 -27.16
C THR A 162 -14.25 -6.49 -25.97
N GLU A 163 -13.36 -7.45 -26.22
CA GLU A 163 -12.71 -8.21 -25.15
C GLU A 163 -11.55 -7.41 -24.52
N GLY A 164 -10.84 -6.66 -25.35
CA GLY A 164 -9.77 -5.77 -24.97
C GLY A 164 -8.61 -6.48 -24.29
N LEU A 165 -7.86 -5.72 -23.48
CA LEU A 165 -6.74 -6.26 -22.70
C LEU A 165 -7.18 -7.22 -21.58
N ASN A 166 -8.48 -7.30 -21.27
CA ASN A 166 -8.98 -8.23 -20.25
C ASN A 166 -8.85 -9.69 -20.67
N ALA A 167 -8.89 -9.99 -21.99
CA ALA A 167 -8.64 -11.33 -22.54
C ALA A 167 -7.24 -11.87 -22.21
N LEU A 168 -6.30 -10.97 -21.89
CA LEU A 168 -4.95 -11.35 -21.49
C LEU A 168 -4.89 -11.83 -20.02
N MET A 169 -5.87 -11.46 -19.19
CA MET A 169 -5.89 -11.83 -17.77
C MET A 169 -6.83 -12.99 -17.48
N ALA A 170 -7.96 -13.05 -18.17
CA ALA A 170 -8.98 -14.08 -18.01
C ALA A 170 -9.45 -14.58 -19.37
N GLU A 171 -9.89 -15.83 -19.41
CA GLU A 171 -10.48 -16.41 -20.61
C GLU A 171 -11.66 -15.56 -21.09
N ALA A 172 -11.56 -15.07 -22.32
CA ALA A 172 -12.61 -14.34 -23.02
C ALA A 172 -13.21 -15.25 -24.11
N GLY A 173 -14.50 -15.08 -24.38
CA GLY A 173 -15.30 -16.10 -25.08
C GLY A 173 -14.86 -16.46 -26.51
N SER A 174 -14.02 -15.66 -27.19
CA SER A 174 -13.50 -16.02 -28.52
C SER A 174 -12.20 -16.83 -28.51
N ALA A 175 -11.60 -17.06 -27.33
CA ALA A 175 -10.33 -17.77 -27.21
C ALA A 175 -10.52 -19.27 -27.48
N ALA A 176 -9.83 -19.82 -28.48
CA ALA A 176 -9.92 -21.22 -28.86
C ALA A 176 -9.05 -22.14 -27.98
N ASN A 177 -7.87 -21.69 -27.56
CA ASN A 177 -6.92 -22.45 -26.74
C ASN A 177 -6.29 -21.55 -25.67
N TRP A 178 -7.12 -20.90 -24.85
CA TRP A 178 -6.62 -20.01 -23.81
C TRP A 178 -5.71 -20.74 -22.82
N ASN A 179 -4.47 -20.29 -22.68
CA ASN A 179 -3.44 -20.87 -21.80
C ASN A 179 -2.84 -19.79 -20.88
N GLY A 180 -3.63 -18.75 -20.59
CA GLY A 180 -3.21 -17.62 -19.79
C GLY A 180 -3.16 -17.92 -18.27
N PRO A 181 -2.96 -16.88 -17.44
CA PRO A 181 -2.95 -15.47 -17.80
C PRO A 181 -1.67 -15.04 -18.54
N TYR A 182 -1.83 -14.27 -19.61
CA TYR A 182 -0.74 -13.64 -20.37
C TYR A 182 -0.26 -12.32 -19.73
N LEU A 183 -1.07 -11.74 -18.85
CA LEU A 183 -0.71 -10.62 -17.98
C LEU A 183 -1.18 -10.91 -16.55
N GLU A 184 -0.31 -10.65 -15.57
CA GLU A 184 -0.64 -10.89 -14.15
C GLU A 184 -1.68 -9.90 -13.61
N LYS A 185 -1.71 -8.67 -14.13
CA LYS A 185 -2.58 -7.58 -13.68
C LYS A 185 -2.91 -6.63 -14.83
N ALA A 186 -3.98 -5.86 -14.64
CA ALA A 186 -4.36 -4.82 -15.58
C ALA A 186 -3.25 -3.75 -15.63
N PRO A 187 -2.63 -3.52 -16.79
CA PRO A 187 -1.60 -2.50 -16.92
C PRO A 187 -2.27 -1.12 -16.88
N LEU A 188 -1.73 -0.25 -16.04
CA LEU A 188 -2.06 1.17 -16.02
C LEU A 188 -0.85 1.94 -16.51
N ASP A 189 -1.10 3.01 -17.25
CA ASP A 189 -0.04 3.91 -17.67
C ASP A 189 0.55 4.68 -16.46
N PRO A 190 1.70 5.36 -16.63
CA PRO A 190 2.36 6.10 -15.56
C PRO A 190 1.57 7.31 -15.03
N TRP A 191 0.47 7.68 -15.67
CA TRP A 191 -0.48 8.69 -15.21
C TRP A 191 -1.73 8.08 -14.56
N GLY A 192 -1.78 6.75 -14.42
CA GLY A 192 -2.81 6.00 -13.71
C GLY A 192 -4.05 5.67 -14.54
N ARG A 193 -3.98 5.80 -15.87
CA ARG A 193 -5.09 5.50 -16.79
C ARG A 193 -4.90 4.13 -17.44
N ALA A 194 -5.99 3.53 -17.91
CA ALA A 194 -5.91 2.30 -18.67
C ALA A 194 -5.38 2.57 -20.09
N TYR A 195 -4.57 1.65 -20.61
CA TYR A 195 -4.16 1.67 -22.01
C TYR A 195 -5.36 1.48 -22.95
N GLN A 196 -5.35 2.18 -24.06
CA GLN A 196 -6.34 2.04 -25.12
C GLN A 196 -5.88 0.97 -26.10
N TYR A 197 -6.78 0.04 -26.39
CA TYR A 197 -6.51 -1.09 -27.28
C TYR A 197 -7.60 -1.20 -28.35
N GLN A 198 -7.18 -1.43 -29.59
CA GLN A 198 -8.08 -1.63 -30.70
C GLN A 198 -7.54 -2.71 -31.65
N SER A 199 -8.39 -3.68 -31.98
CA SER A 199 -8.14 -4.68 -33.01
C SER A 199 -9.40 -4.91 -33.85
N PRO A 200 -9.31 -4.87 -35.20
CA PRO A 200 -8.11 -4.53 -35.98
C PRO A 200 -7.66 -3.07 -35.74
N GLY A 201 -6.36 -2.81 -35.82
CA GLY A 201 -5.81 -1.47 -35.62
C GLY A 201 -6.19 -0.51 -36.76
N GLN A 202 -6.24 0.79 -36.46
CA GLN A 202 -6.43 1.85 -37.45
C GLN A 202 -5.11 2.22 -38.13
N HIS A 203 -4.02 2.24 -37.37
CA HIS A 203 -2.67 2.59 -37.85
C HIS A 203 -1.88 1.35 -38.26
N ARG A 204 -2.06 0.24 -37.53
CA ARG A 204 -1.45 -1.06 -37.87
C ARG A 204 -2.50 -2.10 -38.19
N LYS A 205 -2.15 -3.02 -39.09
CA LYS A 205 -3.05 -4.11 -39.50
C LYS A 205 -3.45 -5.01 -38.32
N ASP A 206 -2.54 -5.19 -37.38
CA ASP A 206 -2.69 -6.17 -36.30
C ASP A 206 -3.50 -5.59 -35.14
N TYR A 207 -2.93 -4.60 -34.44
CA TYR A 207 -3.58 -3.89 -33.35
C TYR A 207 -2.92 -2.52 -33.09
N ASP A 208 -3.73 -1.63 -32.54
CA ASP A 208 -3.34 -0.33 -32.02
C ASP A 208 -3.38 -0.38 -30.49
N LEU A 209 -2.32 0.10 -29.86
CA LEU A 209 -2.16 0.13 -28.40
C LEU A 209 -1.46 1.43 -28.02
N PHE A 210 -2.11 2.25 -27.21
CA PHE A 210 -1.62 3.57 -26.86
C PHE A 210 -2.07 4.03 -25.46
N SER A 211 -1.34 5.00 -24.91
CA SER A 211 -1.68 5.74 -23.69
C SER A 211 -1.99 7.19 -24.07
N LEU A 212 -3.00 7.76 -23.40
CA LEU A 212 -3.50 9.13 -23.59
C LEU A 212 -2.56 10.20 -22.99
N GLY A 213 -1.30 9.84 -22.73
CA GLY A 213 -0.31 10.75 -22.16
C GLY A 213 -0.69 11.36 -20.81
N ARG A 214 -0.15 12.56 -20.58
CA ARG A 214 -0.36 13.34 -19.36
C ARG A 214 -1.73 13.96 -19.34
N ASP A 215 -2.18 14.51 -20.47
CA ASP A 215 -3.41 15.27 -20.55
C ASP A 215 -4.67 14.39 -20.51
N GLY A 216 -4.57 13.12 -20.90
CA GLY A 216 -5.68 12.17 -20.94
C GLY A 216 -6.62 12.37 -22.13
N SER A 217 -6.17 13.07 -23.16
CA SER A 217 -6.88 13.26 -24.43
C SER A 217 -6.24 12.38 -25.50
N ALA A 218 -7.03 11.94 -26.48
CA ALA A 218 -6.49 11.19 -27.61
C ALA A 218 -6.19 12.14 -28.78
N GLY A 219 -5.14 11.84 -29.54
CA GLY A 219 -4.71 12.60 -30.72
C GLY A 219 -3.89 13.84 -30.36
N THR A 220 -3.19 13.82 -29.22
CA THR A 220 -2.34 14.92 -28.75
C THR A 220 -0.86 14.52 -28.79
N ASP A 221 0.04 15.51 -28.80
CA ASP A 221 1.49 15.28 -28.93
C ASP A 221 2.12 14.49 -27.77
N ASP A 222 1.39 14.31 -26.66
CA ASP A 222 1.84 13.57 -25.47
C ASP A 222 1.37 12.12 -25.43
N ASP A 223 0.62 11.68 -26.45
CA ASP A 223 0.26 10.28 -26.64
C ASP A 223 1.51 9.41 -26.78
N VAL A 224 1.42 8.20 -26.23
CA VAL A 224 2.46 7.19 -26.40
C VAL A 224 1.81 5.99 -27.02
N ASP A 225 2.12 5.74 -28.28
CA ASP A 225 1.51 4.66 -29.05
C ASP A 225 2.51 3.60 -29.48
N ASN A 226 2.02 2.65 -30.27
CA ASN A 226 2.79 1.53 -30.75
C ASN A 226 3.22 1.68 -32.21
N TRP A 227 2.70 2.64 -32.98
CA TRP A 227 2.87 2.79 -34.43
C TRP A 227 3.87 3.88 -34.83
N GLU A 228 4.18 4.80 -33.92
CA GLU A 228 5.27 5.79 -33.99
C GLU A 228 6.60 5.26 -33.40
#